data_AF-A0A0E0KCD4-F1
#
_entry.id   AF-A0A0E0KCD4-F1
#
_cell.length_a   1.000
_cell.length_b   1.000
_cell.length_c   1.000
_cell.angle_alpha   90.00
_cell.angle_beta   90.00
_cell.angle_gamma   90.00
#
_symmetry.space_group_name_H-M   'P 1'
#
loop_
_entity.id
_entity.type
_entity.pdbx_description
1 polymer ?
#
loop_
_entity_poly.entity_id
_entity_poly.type
_entity_poly.pdbx_seq_one_letter_code
_entity_poly.pdbx_strand_id
1 'polypeptide(L)'
;MSAEGFRLLDVRPEWERARAAVRGSAHAPLFVGDDDMGPVTLLKKWVHFGYIGLWTGQSFTKMNDRFLDDVAAAAAAAAGGEGKDAKLLVACGEGLRSLIAVRMLYDDGYKNLAWLAGGFSKCVDGDFADVEGESKLQYATVGGVSYIFLQILLLLRVVK
;
A
#
# COMPACT_ATOMS: atom_id res chain seq x y z
N MET A 1 -18.39 -5.75 -0.22
CA MET A 1 -19.59 -4.89 -0.07
C MET A 1 -19.28 -3.78 0.94
N SER A 2 -19.36 -2.53 0.50
CA SER A 2 -18.87 -1.34 1.21
C SER A 2 -19.70 -1.02 2.45
N ALA A 3 -19.04 -0.88 3.60
CA ALA A 3 -19.73 -0.55 4.84
C ALA A 3 -20.31 0.89 4.88
N GLU A 4 -19.92 1.83 4.00
CA GLU A 4 -20.47 3.20 4.05
C GLU A 4 -20.31 4.02 2.75
N GLY A 5 -20.24 3.36 1.59
CA GLY A 5 -20.03 4.04 0.30
C GLY A 5 -18.61 4.61 0.10
N PHE A 6 -17.69 4.38 1.03
CA PHE A 6 -16.27 4.65 0.81
C PHE A 6 -15.68 3.65 -0.18
N ARG A 7 -14.86 4.19 -1.09
CA ARG A 7 -14.03 3.42 -2.00
C ARG A 7 -12.64 3.24 -1.41
N LEU A 8 -12.16 1.99 -1.39
CA LEU A 8 -10.82 1.68 -0.93
C LEU A 8 -9.78 2.18 -1.95
N LEU A 9 -8.83 2.98 -1.48
CA LEU A 9 -7.64 3.42 -2.19
C LEU A 9 -6.41 2.78 -1.55
N ASP A 10 -5.79 1.84 -2.26
CA ASP A 10 -4.54 1.23 -1.86
C ASP A 10 -3.37 2.12 -2.29
N VAL A 11 -2.58 2.60 -1.33
CA VAL A 11 -1.41 3.46 -1.59
C VAL A 11 -0.07 2.74 -1.45
N ARG A 12 -0.10 1.41 -1.35
CA ARG A 12 1.10 0.58 -1.30
C ARG A 12 1.82 0.56 -2.67
N PRO A 13 3.14 0.32 -2.65
CA PRO A 13 3.88 0.06 -3.88
C PRO A 13 3.42 -1.25 -4.53
N GLU A 14 3.70 -1.38 -5.83
CA GLU A 14 3.20 -2.48 -6.66
C GLU A 14 3.58 -3.87 -6.13
N TRP A 15 4.79 -4.04 -5.59
CA TRP A 15 5.26 -5.33 -5.08
C TRP A 15 4.52 -5.80 -3.82
N GLU A 16 4.01 -4.89 -2.99
CA GLU A 16 3.16 -5.25 -1.83
C GLU A 16 1.75 -5.58 -2.31
N ARG A 17 1.23 -4.84 -3.28
CA ARG A 17 -0.10 -5.08 -3.86
C ARG A 17 -0.16 -6.40 -4.63
N ALA A 18 0.90 -6.76 -5.36
CA ALA A 18 0.98 -8.00 -6.11
C ALA A 18 0.87 -9.26 -5.23
N ARG A 19 1.27 -9.17 -3.96
CA ARG A 19 1.17 -10.28 -2.99
C ARG A 19 -0.26 -10.51 -2.51
N ALA A 20 -0.97 -9.42 -2.22
CA ALA A 20 -2.38 -9.45 -1.87
C ALA A 20 -3.02 -8.08 -2.08
N ALA A 21 -4.21 -8.05 -2.67
CA ALA A 21 -4.99 -6.84 -2.93
C ALA A 21 -6.48 -7.10 -2.70
N VAL A 22 -7.24 -6.04 -2.43
CA VAL A 22 -8.71 -6.12 -2.41
C VAL A 22 -9.22 -5.89 -3.83
N ARG A 23 -10.00 -6.83 -4.35
CA ARG A 23 -10.60 -6.75 -5.68
C ARG A 23 -11.40 -5.47 -5.86
N GLY A 24 -11.19 -4.79 -6.98
CA GLY A 24 -11.89 -3.54 -7.30
C GLY A 24 -11.43 -2.31 -6.51
N SER A 25 -10.41 -2.43 -5.64
CA SER A 25 -9.81 -1.26 -5.00
C SER A 25 -9.13 -0.36 -6.02
N ALA A 26 -9.22 0.96 -5.83
CA ALA A 26 -8.36 1.90 -6.53
C ALA A 26 -6.91 1.70 -6.06
N HIS A 27 -5.94 1.99 -6.92
CA HIS A 27 -4.52 1.87 -6.61
C HIS A 27 -3.77 3.09 -7.12
N ALA A 28 -3.01 3.72 -6.23
CA ALA A 28 -2.09 4.81 -6.56
C ALA A 28 -0.94 4.79 -5.55
N PRO A 29 0.27 4.34 -5.93
CA PRO A 29 1.36 4.18 -5.00
C PRO A 29 1.87 5.54 -4.52
N LEU A 30 1.94 5.74 -3.19
CA LEU A 30 2.55 6.94 -2.62
C LEU A 30 4.08 6.95 -2.80
N PHE A 31 4.67 5.76 -2.75
CA PHE A 31 6.10 5.54 -2.94
C PHE A 31 6.32 4.58 -4.09
N VAL A 32 7.26 4.91 -4.95
CA VAL A 32 7.68 4.13 -6.12
C VAL A 32 9.15 3.78 -6.02
N GLY A 33 9.61 2.81 -6.81
CA GLY A 33 11.03 2.51 -6.93
C GLY A 33 11.81 3.76 -7.35
N ASP A 34 12.95 3.99 -6.72
CA ASP A 34 13.89 5.00 -7.21
C ASP A 34 14.77 4.38 -8.28
N ASP A 35 14.58 4.77 -9.54
CA ASP A 35 15.37 4.30 -10.69
C ASP A 35 16.62 5.14 -10.95
N ASP A 36 16.94 6.13 -10.11
CA ASP A 36 18.14 6.94 -10.27
C ASP A 36 19.42 6.09 -10.10
N MET A 37 20.32 6.24 -11.06
CA MET A 37 21.59 5.51 -11.15
C MET A 37 22.80 6.43 -10.87
N GLY A 38 22.57 7.61 -10.30
CA GLY A 38 23.63 8.50 -9.84
C GLY A 38 24.54 7.82 -8.80
N PRO A 39 25.85 8.12 -8.77
CA PRO A 39 26.81 7.46 -7.86
C PRO A 39 26.41 7.52 -6.37
N VAL A 40 25.87 8.67 -5.94
CA VAL A 40 25.40 8.87 -4.57
C VAL A 40 24.17 8.00 -4.27
N THR A 41 23.24 7.91 -5.22
CA THR A 41 22.02 7.10 -5.07
C THR A 41 22.33 5.61 -5.09
N LEU A 42 23.28 5.17 -5.90
CA LEU A 42 23.77 3.79 -5.88
C LEU A 42 24.38 3.42 -4.53
N LEU A 43 25.18 4.30 -3.93
CA LEU A 43 25.70 4.10 -2.58
C LEU A 43 24.56 3.97 -1.56
N LYS A 44 23.55 4.85 -1.62
CA LYS A 44 22.36 4.78 -0.74
C LYS A 44 21.59 3.47 -0.93
N LYS A 45 21.36 3.04 -2.16
CA LYS A 45 20.71 1.77 -2.50
C LYS A 45 21.45 0.58 -1.90
N TRP A 46 22.79 0.59 -1.98
CA TRP A 46 23.62 -0.47 -1.42
C TRP A 46 23.54 -0.53 0.10
N VAL A 47 23.64 0.62 0.77
CA VAL A 47 23.48 0.72 2.24
C VAL A 47 22.08 0.28 2.67
N HIS A 48 21.04 0.76 1.99
CA HIS A 48 19.65 0.35 2.25
C HIS A 48 19.46 -1.15 2.10
N PHE A 49 19.95 -1.73 1.00
CA PHE A 49 19.85 -3.16 0.73
C PHE A 49 20.49 -3.99 1.83
N GLY A 50 21.72 -3.63 2.25
CA GLY A 50 22.45 -4.36 3.29
C GLY A 50 21.86 -4.19 4.69
N TYR A 51 21.31 -3.02 5.01
CA TYR A 51 20.79 -2.73 6.35
C TYR A 51 19.38 -3.27 6.58
N ILE A 52 18.46 -3.05 5.62
CA ILE A 52 17.03 -3.36 5.82
C ILE A 52 16.35 -3.94 4.58
N GLY A 53 16.77 -3.57 3.38
CA GLY A 53 16.10 -3.94 2.14
C GLY A 53 16.07 -5.44 1.89
N LEU A 54 17.20 -6.14 2.03
CA LEU A 54 17.24 -7.61 1.90
C LEU A 54 16.40 -8.31 2.98
N TRP A 55 16.45 -7.81 4.22
CA TRP A 55 15.74 -8.41 5.34
C TRP A 55 14.22 -8.29 5.22
N THR A 56 13.74 -7.11 4.81
CA THR A 56 12.31 -6.77 4.74
C THR A 56 11.72 -6.91 3.34
N GLY A 57 12.55 -7.14 2.33
CA GLY A 57 12.14 -7.18 0.92
C GLY A 57 11.73 -5.83 0.34
N GLN A 58 12.11 -4.73 0.98
CA GLN A 58 11.75 -3.39 0.58
C GLN A 58 12.77 -2.82 -0.41
N SER A 59 12.28 -2.38 -1.58
CA SER A 59 13.07 -1.63 -2.55
C SER A 59 13.46 -0.26 -2.00
N PHE A 60 14.52 0.34 -2.53
CA PHE A 60 14.83 1.74 -2.25
C PHE A 60 13.81 2.62 -2.98
N THR A 61 13.04 3.41 -2.23
CA THR A 61 11.88 4.14 -2.76
C THR A 61 12.04 5.64 -2.71
N LYS A 62 11.40 6.32 -3.65
CA LYS A 62 11.15 7.76 -3.62
C LYS A 62 9.65 8.04 -3.60
N MET A 63 9.29 9.28 -3.25
CA MET A 63 7.91 9.72 -3.32
C MET A 63 7.44 9.76 -4.78
N ASN A 64 6.19 9.40 -5.03
CA ASN A 64 5.60 9.48 -6.36
C ASN A 64 5.20 10.93 -6.67
N ASP A 65 5.93 11.58 -7.58
CA ASP A 65 5.64 12.97 -8.01
C ASP A 65 4.27 13.10 -8.69
N ARG A 66 3.72 11.99 -9.20
CA ARG A 66 2.42 11.92 -9.89
C ARG A 66 1.29 11.42 -9.00
N PHE A 67 1.52 11.30 -7.69
CA PHE A 67 0.57 10.68 -6.76
C PHE A 67 -0.85 11.27 -6.87
N LEU A 68 -1.00 12.59 -6.90
CA LEU A 68 -2.32 13.24 -6.97
C LEU A 68 -3.03 12.98 -8.31
N ASP A 69 -2.28 12.99 -9.42
CA ASP A 69 -2.80 12.69 -10.75
C ASP A 69 -3.23 11.22 -10.85
N ASP A 70 -2.43 10.31 -10.30
CA ASP A 70 -2.72 8.87 -10.27
C ASP A 70 -3.96 8.59 -9.41
N VAL A 71 -4.12 9.28 -8.27
CA VAL A 71 -5.34 9.18 -7.46
C VAL A 71 -6.54 9.74 -8.20
N ALA A 72 -6.42 10.89 -8.86
CA ALA A 72 -7.51 11.47 -9.63
C ALA A 72 -7.96 10.54 -10.76
N ALA A 73 -7.01 9.92 -11.49
CA ALA A 73 -7.30 8.93 -12.51
C ALA A 73 -7.94 7.66 -11.92
N ALA A 74 -7.40 7.14 -10.82
CA ALA A 74 -7.89 5.95 -10.15
C ALA A 74 -9.25 6.16 -9.46
N ALA A 75 -9.58 7.39 -9.06
CA ALA A 75 -10.87 7.79 -8.51
C ALA A 75 -11.89 8.09 -9.61
N ALA A 76 -11.48 8.65 -10.76
CA ALA A 76 -12.34 8.94 -11.89
C ALA A 76 -12.76 7.68 -12.68
N ALA A 77 -11.88 6.67 -12.80
CA ALA A 77 -12.19 5.39 -13.47
C ALA A 77 -13.24 4.53 -12.73
N ALA A 78 -13.86 5.07 -11.69
CA ALA A 78 -14.13 4.35 -10.47
C ALA A 78 -15.37 4.88 -9.76
N ALA A 79 -15.38 6.19 -9.49
CA ALA A 79 -16.55 6.96 -9.11
C ALA A 79 -17.12 7.54 -10.39
N GLY A 80 -18.40 7.31 -10.69
CA GLY A 80 -19.07 7.74 -11.92
C GLY A 80 -19.23 9.27 -12.06
N GLY A 81 -18.13 10.02 -11.94
CA GLY A 81 -18.08 11.48 -12.09
C GLY A 81 -17.93 12.29 -10.79
N GLU A 82 -17.76 11.66 -9.62
CA GLU A 82 -17.75 12.38 -8.32
C GLU A 82 -16.47 13.20 -8.05
N GLY A 83 -15.42 13.01 -8.85
CA GLY A 83 -14.18 13.81 -8.78
C GLY A 83 -13.60 13.88 -7.36
N LYS A 84 -13.37 15.11 -6.86
CA LYS A 84 -12.78 15.38 -5.53
C LYS A 84 -13.77 15.23 -4.36
N ASP A 85 -15.07 15.06 -4.64
CA ASP A 85 -16.07 14.78 -3.60
C ASP A 85 -16.22 13.27 -3.33
N ALA A 86 -15.51 12.41 -4.08
CA ALA A 86 -15.49 10.97 -3.87
C ALA A 86 -15.09 10.61 -2.42
N LYS A 87 -15.79 9.65 -1.83
CA LYS A 87 -15.47 9.11 -0.49
C LYS A 87 -14.34 8.10 -0.60
N LEU A 88 -13.15 8.43 -0.11
CA LEU A 88 -11.96 7.57 -0.21
C LEU A 88 -11.54 7.03 1.16
N LEU A 89 -11.42 5.71 1.27
CA LEU A 89 -10.80 5.00 2.39
C LEU A 89 -9.37 4.64 1.99
N VAL A 90 -8.39 5.36 2.52
CA VAL A 90 -6.98 5.20 2.17
C VAL A 90 -6.33 4.12 3.04
N ALA A 91 -5.77 3.09 2.40
CA ALA A 91 -5.15 1.96 3.07
C ALA A 91 -3.71 1.73 2.58
N CYS A 92 -2.85 1.35 3.52
CA CYS A 92 -1.49 0.91 3.25
C CYS A 92 -1.14 -0.27 4.18
N GLY A 93 0.13 -0.64 4.28
CA GLY A 93 0.55 -1.72 5.17
C GLY A 93 0.21 -1.50 6.65
N GLU A 94 0.76 -0.45 7.26
CA GLU A 94 0.67 -0.20 8.72
C GLU A 94 -0.12 1.07 9.07
N GLY A 95 -0.56 1.85 8.08
CA GLY A 95 -1.34 3.08 8.25
C GLY A 95 -0.54 4.39 8.13
N LEU A 96 0.79 4.38 8.30
CA LEU A 96 1.61 5.60 8.24
C LEU A 96 1.60 6.27 6.85
N ARG A 97 1.77 5.48 5.78
CA ARG A 97 1.69 5.99 4.40
C ARG A 97 0.28 6.50 4.08
N SER A 98 -0.75 5.90 4.67
CA SER A 98 -2.13 6.36 4.50
C SER A 98 -2.36 7.73 5.12
N LEU A 99 -1.78 8.01 6.28
CA LEU A 99 -1.88 9.34 6.92
C LEU A 99 -1.24 10.43 6.06
N ILE A 100 -0.06 10.16 5.47
CA ILE A 100 0.61 11.08 4.55
C ILE A 100 -0.25 11.30 3.30
N ALA A 101 -0.74 10.21 2.69
CA ALA A 101 -1.62 10.28 1.52
C ALA A 101 -2.90 11.07 1.81
N VAL A 102 -3.57 10.83 2.95
CA VAL A 102 -4.76 11.59 3.36
C VAL A 102 -4.43 13.07 3.50
N ARG A 103 -3.27 13.43 4.08
CA ARG A 103 -2.86 14.82 4.19
C ARG A 103 -2.70 15.48 2.82
N MET A 104 -2.00 14.81 1.90
CA MET A 104 -1.80 15.32 0.53
C MET A 104 -3.12 15.48 -0.23
N LEU A 105 -4.02 14.52 -0.11
CA LEU A 105 -5.34 14.57 -0.74
C LEU A 105 -6.21 15.67 -0.13
N TYR A 106 -6.14 15.86 1.18
CA TYR A 106 -6.85 16.94 1.86
C TYR A 106 -6.35 18.31 1.37
N ASP A 107 -5.03 18.49 1.28
CA ASP A 107 -4.41 19.71 0.77
C ASP A 107 -4.74 19.96 -0.73
N ASP A 108 -4.97 18.89 -1.51
CA ASP A 108 -5.47 18.97 -2.90
C ASP A 108 -6.99 19.23 -3.01
N GLY A 109 -7.73 19.17 -1.89
CA GLY A 109 -9.15 19.53 -1.81
C GLY A 109 -10.13 18.37 -1.75
N TYR A 110 -9.67 17.13 -1.54
CA TYR A 110 -10.56 16.02 -1.20
C TYR A 110 -11.11 16.20 0.21
N LYS A 111 -12.44 16.11 0.35
CA LYS A 111 -13.13 16.38 1.63
C LYS A 111 -13.52 15.12 2.39
N ASN A 112 -13.84 14.05 1.64
CA ASN A 112 -14.38 12.82 2.20
C ASN A 112 -13.31 11.74 2.32
N LEU A 113 -12.36 11.94 3.23
CA LEU A 113 -11.23 11.05 3.43
C LEU A 113 -11.35 10.29 4.76
N ALA A 114 -11.11 8.99 4.69
CA ALA A 114 -10.89 8.12 5.83
C ALA A 114 -9.57 7.36 5.61
N TRP A 115 -8.94 6.86 6.66
CA TRP A 115 -7.83 5.91 6.54
C TRP A 115 -8.05 4.67 7.37
N LEU A 116 -7.47 3.56 6.93
CA LEU A 116 -7.49 2.32 7.68
C LEU A 116 -6.44 2.36 8.79
N ALA A 117 -6.88 2.50 10.04
CA ALA A 117 -5.99 2.52 11.19
C ALA A 117 -5.25 1.18 11.35
N GLY A 118 -3.92 1.22 11.44
CA GLY A 118 -3.08 0.01 11.44
C GLY A 118 -2.88 -0.64 10.06
N GLY A 119 -3.55 -0.13 9.03
CA GLY A 119 -3.46 -0.62 7.66
C GLY A 119 -3.84 -2.10 7.51
N PHE A 120 -3.44 -2.70 6.39
CA PHE A 120 -3.71 -4.11 6.09
C PHE A 120 -3.07 -5.08 7.09
N SER A 121 -2.02 -4.68 7.82
CA SER A 121 -1.35 -5.49 8.84
C SER A 121 -2.24 -5.86 10.04
N LYS A 122 -3.36 -5.15 10.21
CA LYS A 122 -4.35 -5.42 11.25
C LYS A 122 -5.61 -6.10 10.72
N CYS A 123 -5.70 -6.33 9.42
CA CYS A 123 -6.82 -7.03 8.83
C CYS A 123 -6.79 -8.51 9.19
N VAL A 124 -7.97 -9.05 9.45
CA VAL A 124 -8.21 -10.48 9.65
C VAL A 124 -9.05 -11.04 8.50
N ASP A 125 -9.10 -12.37 8.40
CA ASP A 125 -9.91 -13.05 7.41
C ASP A 125 -11.39 -12.67 7.59
N GLY A 126 -12.00 -12.14 6.52
CA GLY A 126 -13.40 -11.68 6.53
C GLY A 126 -13.58 -10.16 6.58
N ASP A 127 -12.54 -9.37 6.89
CA ASP A 127 -12.64 -7.89 6.85
C ASP A 127 -12.91 -7.37 5.44
N PHE A 128 -12.37 -8.06 4.43
CA PHE A 128 -12.63 -7.80 3.02
C PHE A 128 -13.13 -9.09 2.35
N ALA A 129 -14.24 -8.99 1.61
CA ALA A 129 -14.89 -10.14 0.99
C ALA A 129 -14.10 -10.72 -0.20
N ASP A 130 -13.43 -9.86 -0.96
CA ASP A 130 -12.81 -10.23 -2.25
C ASP A 130 -11.31 -9.92 -2.21
N VAL A 131 -10.53 -10.70 -1.47
CA VAL A 131 -9.06 -10.58 -1.46
C VAL A 131 -8.46 -11.46 -2.56
N GLU A 132 -7.64 -10.86 -3.41
CA GLU A 132 -6.88 -11.51 -4.48
C GLU A 132 -5.40 -11.59 -4.12
N GLY A 133 -4.71 -12.65 -4.53
CA GLY A 133 -3.27 -12.86 -4.31
C GLY A 133 -2.95 -14.18 -3.62
N GLU A 134 -1.66 -14.49 -3.52
CA GLU A 134 -1.17 -15.74 -2.92
C GLU A 134 -1.00 -15.65 -1.40
N SER A 135 -1.05 -14.44 -0.83
CA SER A 135 -0.85 -14.18 0.60
C SER A 135 -2.06 -13.51 1.23
N LYS A 136 -2.12 -13.52 2.56
CA LYS A 136 -3.08 -12.70 3.31
C LYS A 136 -2.69 -11.22 3.22
N LEU A 137 -3.69 -10.33 3.23
CA LEU A 137 -3.47 -8.88 3.32
C LEU A 137 -2.59 -8.50 4.51
N GLN A 138 -2.78 -9.18 5.65
CA GLN A 138 -2.00 -9.01 6.87
C GLN A 138 -0.50 -9.18 6.67
N TYR A 139 -0.11 -10.05 5.74
CA TYR A 139 1.28 -10.44 5.50
C TYR A 139 1.85 -9.85 4.21
N ALA A 140 1.07 -9.07 3.47
CA ALA A 140 1.46 -8.57 2.15
C ALA A 140 2.65 -7.59 2.19
N THR A 141 2.95 -7.00 3.35
CA THR A 141 4.13 -6.14 3.56
C THR A 141 5.39 -6.89 3.99
N VAL A 142 5.26 -8.16 4.38
CA VAL A 142 6.38 -8.98 4.87
C VAL A 142 7.12 -9.56 3.67
N GLY A 143 8.31 -9.05 3.38
CA GLY A 143 9.14 -9.49 2.25
C GLY A 143 10.53 -9.98 2.65
N GLY A 144 11.36 -10.24 1.64
CA GLY A 144 12.78 -10.56 1.84
C GLY A 144 12.99 -11.81 2.70
N VAL A 145 14.07 -11.80 3.49
CA VAL A 145 14.39 -12.90 4.40
C VAL A 145 13.32 -13.09 5.47
N SER A 146 12.68 -12.02 5.93
CA SER A 146 11.61 -12.09 6.94
C SER A 146 10.40 -12.91 6.47
N TYR A 147 10.14 -12.96 5.15
CA TYR A 147 9.10 -13.81 4.59
C TYR A 147 9.38 -15.31 4.79
N ILE A 148 10.64 -15.74 4.73
CA ILE A 148 11.02 -17.15 4.98
C ILE A 148 10.69 -17.52 6.42
N PHE A 149 11.01 -16.65 7.38
CA PHE A 149 10.66 -16.85 8.78
C PHE A 149 9.14 -16.92 8.97
N LEU A 150 8.39 -16.04 8.31
CA LEU A 150 6.93 -16.10 8.32
C LEU A 150 6.41 -17.45 7.81
N GLN A 151 6.95 -17.96 6.70
CA GLN A 151 6.56 -19.27 6.17
C GLN A 151 6.84 -20.40 7.16
N ILE A 152 7.98 -20.37 7.86
CA ILE A 152 8.31 -21.33 8.91
C ILE A 152 7.29 -21.23 10.06
N LEU A 153 6.95 -20.01 10.50
CA LEU A 153 5.99 -19.81 11.60
C LEU A 153 4.58 -20.27 11.22
N LEU A 154 4.16 -20.07 9.96
CA LEU A 154 2.89 -20.59 9.43
C LEU A 154 2.89 -22.12 9.36
N LEU A 155 3.99 -22.72 8.87
CA LEU A 155 4.15 -24.17 8.83
C LEU A 155 4.06 -24.80 10.23
N LEU A 156 4.69 -24.15 11.22
CA LEU A 156 4.65 -24.55 12.62
C LEU A 156 3.33 -24.20 13.33
N ARG A 157 2.38 -23.55 12.64
CA ARG A 157 1.08 -23.08 13.17
C ARG A 157 1.18 -22.17 14.40
N VAL A 158 2.30 -21.43 14.52
CA VAL A 158 2.50 -20.44 15.60
C VAL A 158 1.67 -19.19 15.34
N VAL A 159 1.50 -18.84 14.07
CA VAL A 159 0.65 -17.74 13.58
C VAL A 159 -0.36 -18.30 12.56
N LYS A 160 -1.49 -17.60 12.38
CA LYS A 160 -2.63 -18.08 11.59
C LYS A 160 -2.80 -17.37 10.25
#